data_AF-A0A3M1E052-F1
#
_entry.id   AF-A0A3M1E052-F1
#
_cell.length_a   1.000
_cell.length_b   1.000
_cell.length_c   1.000
_cell.angle_alpha   90.00
_cell.angle_beta   90.00
_cell.angle_gamma   90.00
#
_symmetry.space_group_name_H-M   'P 1'
#
loop_
_entity.id
_entity.type
_entity.pdbx_description
1 polymer ?
#
loop_
_entity_poly.entity_id
_entity_poly.type
_entity_poly.pdbx_seq_one_letter_code
_entity_poly.pdbx_strand_id
1 'polypeptide(L)'
;MFSVRLLNEEDEPEGFGMQDTIFVKCLQQLLQTKEPPIASALEELLAFLKRIAEWGIRTPSGRNRTQWFRFENKVSAIPPPPATQRGELRGTLAFCGTTGLRIYCLPLYQSDALILFSGGLKTTRTVQQDPELKRHFDLANKLADVIEREWRANDFDIDSLEGELIPY
;
A
#
# COMPACT_ATOMS: atom_id res chain seq x y z
N MET A 1 -15.68 -6.48 13.70
CA MET A 1 -14.49 -5.72 14.14
C MET A 1 -13.34 -6.20 13.27
N PHE A 2 -12.88 -5.40 12.31
CA PHE A 2 -11.77 -5.77 11.43
C PHE A 2 -10.51 -5.07 11.93
N SER A 3 -9.65 -5.83 12.61
CA SER A 3 -8.27 -5.47 12.92
C SER A 3 -7.40 -6.12 11.85
N VAL A 4 -6.58 -5.32 11.16
CA VAL A 4 -5.46 -5.86 10.38
C VAL A 4 -4.30 -5.95 11.35
N ARG A 5 -4.11 -7.13 11.95
CA ARG A 5 -2.89 -7.46 12.69
C ARG A 5 -1.78 -7.82 11.70
N LEU A 6 -0.63 -7.17 11.86
CA LEU A 6 0.65 -7.73 11.50
C LEU A 6 1.20 -8.40 12.77
N LEU A 7 1.07 -9.72 12.90
CA LEU A 7 1.80 -10.50 13.89
C LEU A 7 2.73 -11.47 13.15
N ASN A 8 3.99 -11.56 13.58
CA ASN A 8 4.60 -12.87 13.62
C ASN A 8 4.49 -13.40 15.05
N GLU A 9 4.42 -14.72 15.14
CA GLU A 9 4.21 -15.51 16.34
C GLU A 9 5.40 -15.31 17.30
N GLU A 10 5.10 -14.66 18.43
CA GLU A 10 5.80 -14.77 19.73
C GLU A 10 7.19 -14.11 19.83
N ASP A 11 7.27 -13.00 20.60
CA ASP A 11 8.44 -12.41 21.28
C ASP A 11 9.68 -12.04 20.42
N GLU A 12 10.37 -10.90 20.48
CA GLU A 12 10.45 -9.74 21.38
C GLU A 12 11.38 -8.67 20.67
N PRO A 13 11.71 -7.52 21.29
CA PRO A 13 12.14 -6.26 20.64
C PRO A 13 13.66 -6.09 20.42
N GLU A 14 14.01 -4.90 19.91
CA GLU A 14 15.34 -4.31 19.64
C GLU A 14 16.03 -4.70 18.31
N GLY A 15 15.91 -3.77 17.36
CA GLY A 15 16.62 -3.81 16.08
C GLY A 15 15.67 -3.92 14.90
N PHE A 16 14.94 -2.85 14.60
CA PHE A 16 14.01 -2.75 13.47
C PHE A 16 14.75 -2.97 12.13
N GLY A 17 14.84 -4.23 11.73
CA GLY A 17 15.16 -4.68 10.39
C GLY A 17 13.86 -4.86 9.61
N MET A 18 13.71 -4.13 8.51
CA MET A 18 12.51 -4.05 7.67
C MET A 18 12.11 -5.36 6.95
N GLN A 19 12.58 -6.51 7.41
CA GLN A 19 12.45 -7.81 6.73
C GLN A 19 11.15 -8.56 7.07
N ASP A 20 10.37 -8.16 8.06
CA ASP A 20 9.42 -9.09 8.70
C ASP A 20 7.94 -8.68 8.79
N THR A 21 7.43 -7.76 7.97
CA THR A 21 5.95 -7.60 7.91
C THR A 21 5.31 -8.80 7.20
N ILE A 22 4.14 -9.27 7.67
CA ILE A 22 3.37 -10.34 6.98
C ILE A 22 3.20 -10.03 5.50
N PHE A 23 2.97 -8.76 5.15
CA PHE A 23 2.83 -8.35 3.77
C PHE A 23 4.10 -8.57 2.94
N VAL A 24 5.28 -8.25 3.49
CA VAL A 24 6.58 -8.53 2.85
C VAL A 24 6.82 -10.03 2.74
N LYS A 25 6.48 -10.82 3.76
CA LYS A 25 6.58 -12.29 3.72
C LYS A 25 5.65 -12.90 2.68
N CYS A 26 4.39 -12.46 2.61
CA CYS A 26 3.43 -12.89 1.59
C CYS A 26 3.89 -12.50 0.18
N LEU A 27 4.44 -11.30 0.00
CA LEU A 27 5.05 -10.87 -1.26
C LEU A 27 6.23 -11.76 -1.64
N GLN A 28 7.13 -12.06 -0.71
CA GLN A 28 8.28 -12.94 -0.91
C GLN A 28 7.86 -14.39 -1.22
N GLN A 29 6.79 -14.88 -0.60
CA GLN A 29 6.26 -16.21 -0.87
C GLN A 29 5.56 -16.27 -2.25
N LEU A 30 4.90 -15.17 -2.66
CA LEU A 30 4.38 -15.03 -4.02
C LEU A 30 5.51 -14.93 -5.06
N LEU A 31 6.65 -14.29 -4.73
CA LEU A 31 7.84 -14.26 -5.59
C LEU A 31 8.39 -15.66 -5.88
N GLN A 32 8.33 -16.58 -4.92
CA GLN A 32 8.82 -17.95 -5.07
C GLN A 32 7.96 -18.84 -5.98
N THR A 33 6.75 -18.41 -6.36
CA THR A 33 5.73 -19.29 -6.98
C THR A 33 5.24 -18.81 -8.36
N LYS A 34 5.86 -17.79 -8.96
CA LYS A 34 5.33 -17.13 -10.18
C LYS A 34 6.32 -17.08 -11.34
N GLU A 35 5.76 -17.04 -12.55
CA GLU A 35 6.51 -16.86 -13.79
C GLU A 35 7.31 -15.53 -13.80
N PRO A 36 8.45 -15.45 -14.52
CA PRO A 36 9.42 -14.36 -14.43
C PRO A 36 8.85 -12.93 -14.48
N PRO A 37 7.87 -12.58 -15.33
CA PRO A 37 7.38 -11.20 -15.39
C PRO A 37 6.65 -10.75 -14.11
N ILE A 38 5.94 -11.66 -13.42
CA ILE A 38 5.23 -11.31 -12.18
C ILE A 38 6.24 -11.11 -11.05
N ALA A 39 7.30 -11.90 -11.01
CA ALA A 39 8.34 -11.77 -9.99
C ALA A 39 9.00 -10.38 -10.02
N SER A 40 9.43 -9.91 -11.18
CA SER A 40 10.02 -8.57 -11.32
C SER A 40 9.05 -7.44 -10.92
N ALA A 41 7.75 -7.57 -11.24
CA ALA A 41 6.75 -6.59 -10.83
C ALA A 41 6.59 -6.50 -9.31
N LEU A 42 6.67 -7.63 -8.62
CA LEU A 42 6.54 -7.72 -7.17
C LEU A 42 7.83 -7.25 -6.46
N GLU A 43 9.02 -7.50 -7.02
CA GLU A 43 10.29 -6.95 -6.52
C GLU A 43 10.32 -5.42 -6.61
N GLU A 44 9.92 -4.86 -7.75
CA GLU A 44 9.80 -3.41 -7.94
C GLU A 44 8.79 -2.79 -6.96
N LEU A 45 7.63 -3.45 -6.77
CA LEU A 45 6.64 -3.02 -5.81
C LEU A 45 7.17 -3.05 -4.37
N LEU A 46 7.90 -4.10 -4.00
CA LEU A 46 8.53 -4.20 -2.70
C LEU A 46 9.54 -3.07 -2.51
N ALA A 47 10.43 -2.84 -3.48
CA ALA A 47 11.39 -1.74 -3.45
C ALA A 47 10.68 -0.38 -3.31
N PHE A 48 9.55 -0.20 -3.99
CA PHE A 48 8.76 1.01 -3.89
C PHE A 48 8.13 1.20 -2.50
N LEU A 49 7.57 0.14 -1.90
CA LEU A 49 7.03 0.19 -0.54
C LEU A 49 8.11 0.48 0.50
N LYS A 50 9.29 -0.13 0.33
CA LYS A 50 10.45 0.15 1.18
C LYS A 50 10.83 1.62 1.15
N ARG A 51 10.81 2.20 -0.05
CA ARG A 51 11.10 3.61 -0.25
C ARG A 51 10.02 4.54 0.32
N ILE A 52 8.75 4.13 0.31
CA ILE A 52 7.70 4.86 1.03
C ILE A 52 7.99 4.88 2.53
N ALA A 53 8.36 3.73 3.10
CA ALA A 53 8.70 3.63 4.52
C ALA A 53 9.94 4.47 4.89
N GLU A 54 10.98 4.48 4.06
CA GLU A 54 12.20 5.25 4.30
C GLU A 54 11.99 6.77 4.21
N TRP A 55 11.16 7.23 3.27
CA TRP A 55 11.09 8.65 2.90
C TRP A 55 9.85 9.38 3.38
N GLY A 56 8.88 8.62 3.90
CA GLY A 56 7.57 9.11 4.26
C GLY A 56 6.67 9.41 3.07
N ILE A 57 5.36 9.42 3.31
CA ILE A 57 4.35 9.90 2.36
C ILE A 57 4.28 11.43 2.34
N ARG A 58 4.96 12.11 3.27
CA ARG A 58 5.23 13.55 3.23
C ARG A 58 6.70 13.85 2.91
N THR A 59 6.94 15.07 2.45
CA THR A 59 8.29 15.64 2.32
C THR A 59 8.73 16.25 3.67
N PRO A 60 10.04 16.50 3.88
CA PRO A 60 10.51 17.26 5.04
C PRO A 60 9.86 18.65 5.18
N SER A 61 9.39 19.22 4.06
CA SER A 61 8.63 20.49 4.04
C SER A 61 7.14 20.35 4.38
N GLY A 62 6.68 19.17 4.81
CA GLY A 62 5.28 18.88 5.15
C GLY A 62 4.34 18.65 3.95
N ARG A 63 4.84 18.74 2.70
CA ARG A 63 4.02 18.51 1.49
C ARG A 63 3.77 17.02 1.24
N ASN A 64 2.54 16.65 0.90
CA ASN A 64 2.16 15.28 0.55
C ASN A 64 2.76 14.84 -0.79
N ARG A 65 3.29 13.63 -0.86
CA ARG A 65 3.85 13.02 -2.08
C ARG A 65 2.77 12.34 -2.90
N THR A 66 1.72 13.06 -3.27
CA THR A 66 0.54 12.51 -3.99
C THR A 66 0.90 11.87 -5.33
N GLN A 67 2.01 12.29 -5.96
CA GLN A 67 2.53 11.70 -7.19
C GLN A 67 2.98 10.23 -7.06
N TRP A 68 3.11 9.72 -5.83
CA TRP A 68 3.43 8.32 -5.53
C TRP A 68 2.21 7.41 -5.61
N PHE A 69 1.02 7.98 -5.75
CA PHE A 69 -0.23 7.26 -5.67
C PHE A 69 -1.08 7.52 -6.89
N ARG A 70 -1.96 6.56 -7.19
CA ARG A 70 -3.09 6.74 -8.08
C ARG A 70 -4.33 7.02 -7.25
N PHE A 71 -4.91 8.21 -7.38
CA PHE A 71 -6.19 8.48 -6.74
C PHE A 71 -7.31 7.66 -7.39
N GLU A 72 -8.00 6.83 -6.61
CA GLU A 72 -9.15 6.02 -7.03
C GLU A 72 -10.30 6.20 -6.01
N ASN A 73 -10.92 7.38 -6.03
CA ASN A 73 -12.02 7.79 -5.14
C ASN A 73 -11.61 7.93 -3.67
N LYS A 74 -12.16 7.16 -2.72
CA LYS A 74 -11.82 7.28 -1.29
C LYS A 74 -10.47 6.63 -0.94
N VAL A 75 -9.93 5.84 -1.85
CA VAL A 75 -8.64 5.19 -1.72
C VAL A 75 -7.67 5.68 -2.77
N SER A 76 -6.40 5.41 -2.52
CA SER A 76 -5.36 5.44 -3.52
C SER A 76 -5.04 4.02 -4.00
N ALA A 77 -4.23 3.92 -5.03
CA ALA A 77 -3.62 2.68 -5.45
C ALA A 77 -2.14 2.86 -5.81
N ILE A 78 -1.38 1.78 -5.65
CA ILE A 78 0.01 1.65 -6.09
C ILE A 78 0.11 0.48 -7.10
N PRO A 79 1.07 0.52 -8.03
CA PRO A 79 2.00 1.62 -8.29
C PRO A 79 1.31 2.86 -8.91
N PRO A 80 1.94 4.04 -8.84
CA PRO A 80 1.49 5.24 -9.55
C PRO A 80 1.45 5.03 -11.07
N PRO A 81 0.58 5.76 -11.80
CA PRO A 81 0.52 5.71 -13.26
C PRO A 81 1.89 6.01 -13.90
N PRO A 82 2.28 5.34 -15.00
CA PRO A 82 3.54 5.64 -15.70
C PRO A 82 3.74 7.11 -16.02
N ALA A 83 2.66 7.82 -16.38
CA ALA A 83 2.69 9.25 -16.70
C ALA A 83 3.06 10.15 -15.52
N THR A 84 2.88 9.70 -14.27
CA THR A 84 3.21 10.47 -13.06
C THR A 84 4.56 10.05 -12.46
N GLN A 85 5.18 8.98 -12.96
CA GLN A 85 6.50 8.55 -12.54
C GLN A 85 7.55 9.54 -13.07
N ARG A 86 8.16 10.30 -12.17
CA ARG A 86 9.23 11.27 -12.47
C ARG A 86 10.48 10.99 -11.65
N GLY A 87 11.63 11.38 -12.20
CA GLY A 87 12.93 11.20 -11.56
C GLY A 87 13.15 9.74 -11.19
N GLU A 88 13.54 9.51 -9.94
CA GLU A 88 13.90 8.20 -9.41
C GLU A 88 12.74 7.17 -9.42
N LEU A 89 11.47 7.59 -9.38
CA LEU A 89 10.32 6.65 -9.49
C LEU A 89 10.28 5.91 -10.83
N ARG A 90 10.76 6.56 -11.90
CA ARG A 90 10.74 5.98 -13.25
C ARG A 90 11.71 4.80 -13.38
N GLY A 91 12.75 4.75 -12.54
CA GLY A 91 13.69 3.62 -12.46
C GLY A 91 13.17 2.50 -11.57
N THR A 92 12.48 2.83 -10.48
CA THR A 92 11.99 1.84 -9.49
C THR A 92 10.76 1.05 -9.96
N LEU A 93 9.91 1.62 -10.81
CA LEU A 93 8.60 1.06 -11.17
C LEU A 93 8.42 0.82 -12.68
N ALA A 94 9.54 0.61 -13.39
CA ALA A 94 9.59 0.53 -14.84
C ALA A 94 8.67 -0.58 -15.38
N PHE A 95 8.63 -1.74 -14.71
CA PHE A 95 7.80 -2.87 -15.10
C PHE A 95 6.43 -2.82 -14.40
N CYS A 96 6.40 -2.58 -13.10
CA CYS A 96 5.21 -2.59 -12.25
C CYS A 96 4.14 -1.58 -12.74
N GLY A 97 4.55 -0.40 -13.22
CA GLY A 97 3.63 0.60 -13.78
C GLY A 97 2.90 0.14 -15.05
N THR A 98 3.41 -0.88 -15.73
CA THR A 98 2.90 -1.38 -17.02
C THR A 98 2.15 -2.71 -16.92
N THR A 99 2.29 -3.44 -15.81
CA THR A 99 1.65 -4.76 -15.61
C THR A 99 0.14 -4.68 -15.36
N GLY A 100 -0.40 -3.48 -15.12
CA GLY A 100 -1.79 -3.30 -14.72
C GLY A 100 -2.05 -3.66 -13.26
N LEU A 101 -1.03 -3.99 -12.46
CA LEU A 101 -1.17 -4.23 -11.03
C LEU A 101 -1.81 -3.02 -10.33
N ARG A 102 -2.76 -3.31 -9.43
CA ARG A 102 -3.34 -2.36 -8.47
C ARG A 102 -3.28 -2.99 -7.10
N ILE A 103 -2.62 -2.32 -6.16
CA ILE A 103 -2.80 -2.55 -4.73
C ILE A 103 -3.46 -1.30 -4.17
N TYR A 104 -4.65 -1.45 -3.61
CA TYR A 104 -5.39 -0.35 -3.01
C TYR A 104 -4.77 0.03 -1.66
N CYS A 105 -4.77 1.32 -1.34
CA CYS A 105 -4.20 1.82 -0.11
C CYS A 105 -4.88 3.11 0.37
N LEU A 106 -4.75 3.42 1.66
CA LEU A 106 -5.17 4.69 2.26
C LEU A 106 -3.95 5.36 2.89
N PRO A 107 -3.38 6.40 2.25
CA PRO A 107 -2.28 7.18 2.82
C PRO A 107 -2.81 8.07 3.94
N LEU A 108 -2.21 7.95 5.12
CA LEU A 108 -2.59 8.70 6.30
C LEU A 108 -1.63 9.88 6.48
N TYR A 109 -1.95 10.92 5.71
CA TYR A 109 -1.46 12.31 5.80
C TYR A 109 -0.75 12.67 7.10
N GLN A 110 -1.44 12.53 8.21
CA GLN A 110 -1.03 13.09 9.50
C GLN A 110 -0.01 12.22 10.24
N SER A 111 -0.12 10.89 10.13
CA SER A 111 0.75 9.91 10.80
C SER A 111 1.88 9.37 9.92
N ASP A 112 1.99 9.83 8.67
CA ASP A 112 2.95 9.33 7.68
C ASP A 112 2.83 7.82 7.40
N ALA A 113 1.68 7.23 7.72
CA ALA A 113 1.40 5.81 7.60
C ALA A 113 0.65 5.47 6.29
N LEU A 114 0.72 4.21 5.88
CA LEU A 114 0.01 3.71 4.71
C LEU A 114 -0.75 2.43 5.06
N ILE A 115 -2.08 2.47 5.01
CA ILE A 115 -2.89 1.25 5.14
C ILE A 115 -2.98 0.58 3.77
N LEU A 116 -2.56 -0.67 3.67
CA LEU A 116 -2.69 -1.47 2.45
C LEU A 116 -3.97 -2.31 2.49
N PHE A 117 -4.69 -2.33 1.37
CA PHE A 117 -5.82 -3.20 1.11
C PHE A 117 -5.44 -4.24 0.05
N SER A 118 -6.35 -5.19 -0.19
CA SER A 118 -6.21 -6.15 -1.29
C SER A 118 -6.12 -5.46 -2.65
N GLY A 119 -5.61 -6.21 -3.62
CA GLY A 119 -5.37 -5.74 -4.98
C GLY A 119 -5.43 -6.86 -5.99
N GLY A 120 -5.16 -6.53 -7.25
CA GLY A 120 -5.17 -7.48 -8.35
C GLY A 120 -4.57 -6.92 -9.64
N LEU A 121 -4.46 -7.77 -10.65
CA LEU A 121 -4.06 -7.37 -12.00
C LEU A 121 -5.27 -6.85 -12.75
N LYS A 122 -5.15 -5.65 -13.32
CA LYS A 122 -6.16 -5.08 -14.20
C LYS A 122 -6.08 -5.75 -15.57
N THR A 123 -7.12 -6.49 -15.92
CA THR A 123 -7.22 -7.22 -17.20
C THR A 123 -7.99 -6.45 -18.27
N THR A 124 -8.73 -5.41 -17.90
CA THR A 124 -9.55 -4.60 -18.81
C THR A 124 -9.13 -3.14 -18.86
N ARG A 125 -9.75 -2.32 -19.70
CA ARG A 125 -9.40 -0.89 -19.84
C ARG A 125 -9.78 -0.05 -18.61
N THR A 126 -10.82 -0.43 -17.87
CA THR A 126 -11.33 0.34 -16.72
C THR A 126 -11.63 -0.59 -15.54
N VAL A 127 -11.46 -0.12 -14.31
CA VAL A 127 -11.70 -0.96 -13.11
C VAL A 127 -13.16 -1.43 -13.07
N GLN A 128 -14.09 -0.60 -13.54
CA GLN A 128 -15.52 -0.89 -13.61
C GLN A 128 -15.85 -2.07 -14.52
N GLN A 129 -14.99 -2.36 -15.50
CA GLN A 129 -15.14 -3.46 -16.45
C GLN A 129 -14.40 -4.72 -16.01
N ASP A 130 -13.60 -4.65 -14.94
CA ASP A 130 -12.85 -5.79 -14.40
C ASP A 130 -13.59 -6.34 -13.16
N PRO A 131 -14.35 -7.44 -13.26
CA PRO A 131 -15.19 -7.90 -12.16
C PRO A 131 -14.40 -8.32 -10.91
N GLU A 132 -13.17 -8.80 -11.07
CA GLU A 132 -12.32 -9.17 -9.94
C GLU A 132 -11.74 -7.93 -9.27
N LEU A 133 -11.13 -7.04 -10.06
CA LEU A 133 -10.54 -5.83 -9.52
C LEU A 133 -11.60 -4.87 -8.94
N LYS A 134 -12.80 -4.85 -9.53
CA LYS A 134 -13.94 -4.07 -9.02
C LYS A 134 -14.32 -4.49 -7.60
N ARG A 135 -14.28 -5.79 -7.27
CA ARG A 135 -14.59 -6.26 -5.90
C ARG A 135 -13.57 -5.73 -4.89
N HIS A 136 -12.29 -5.78 -5.22
CA HIS A 136 -11.24 -5.21 -4.37
C HIS A 136 -11.37 -3.70 -4.23
N PHE A 137 -11.65 -3.00 -5.32
CA PHE A 137 -11.90 -1.55 -5.34
C PHE A 137 -13.09 -1.16 -4.45
N ASP A 138 -14.25 -1.81 -4.62
CA ASP A 138 -15.47 -1.51 -3.87
C ASP A 138 -15.26 -1.77 -2.37
N LEU A 139 -14.59 -2.88 -2.02
CA LEU A 139 -14.29 -3.23 -0.62
C LEU A 139 -13.34 -2.20 0.00
N ALA A 140 -12.24 -1.86 -0.68
CA ALA A 140 -11.26 -0.90 -0.20
C ALA A 140 -11.90 0.48 0.03
N ASN A 141 -12.76 0.95 -0.89
CA ASN A 141 -13.48 2.22 -0.71
C ASN A 141 -14.43 2.20 0.49
N LYS A 142 -15.16 1.10 0.71
CA LYS A 142 -16.05 0.98 1.88
C LYS A 142 -15.27 0.99 3.19
N LEU A 143 -14.16 0.25 3.24
CA LEU A 143 -13.29 0.22 4.43
C LEU A 143 -12.66 1.59 4.68
N ALA A 144 -12.15 2.25 3.64
CA ALA A 144 -11.57 3.59 3.78
C ALA A 144 -12.58 4.61 4.28
N ASP A 145 -13.84 4.56 3.82
CA ASP A 145 -14.87 5.49 4.31
C ASP A 145 -15.18 5.27 5.80
N VAL A 146 -15.19 4.02 6.25
CA VAL A 146 -15.31 3.70 7.69
C VAL A 146 -14.08 4.22 8.44
N ILE A 147 -12.87 3.86 8.02
CA ILE A 147 -11.61 4.26 8.67
C ILE A 147 -11.51 5.79 8.75
N GLU A 148 -11.77 6.52 7.66
CA GLU A 148 -11.74 7.99 7.66
C GLU A 148 -12.75 8.59 8.63
N ARG A 149 -13.96 8.01 8.72
CA ARG A 149 -15.02 8.51 9.60
C ARG A 149 -14.63 8.35 11.06
N GLU A 150 -14.22 7.14 11.46
CA GLU A 150 -13.84 6.84 12.84
C GLU A 150 -12.55 7.58 13.23
N TRP A 151 -11.57 7.70 12.32
CA TRP A 151 -10.35 8.46 12.59
C TRP A 151 -10.63 9.95 12.83
N ARG A 152 -11.53 10.56 12.04
CA ARG A 152 -11.96 11.95 12.25
C ARG A 152 -12.78 12.15 13.52
N ALA A 153 -13.43 11.11 14.01
CA ALA A 153 -14.13 11.13 15.29
C ALA A 153 -13.15 11.08 16.48
N ASN A 154 -11.84 10.91 16.23
CA ASN A 154 -10.83 10.57 17.23
C ASN A 154 -11.21 9.31 18.02
N ASP A 155 -11.80 8.32 17.36
CA ASP A 155 -12.12 7.04 18.03
C ASP A 155 -10.90 6.12 18.10
N PHE A 156 -9.88 6.35 17.27
CA PHE A 156 -8.59 5.69 17.35
C PHE A 156 -7.45 6.56 16.80
N ASP A 157 -6.23 6.29 17.25
CA ASP A 157 -4.97 6.74 16.67
C ASP A 157 -4.23 5.55 16.03
N ILE A 158 -3.17 5.83 15.27
CA ILE A 158 -2.29 4.79 14.75
C ILE A 158 -0.94 4.93 15.39
N ASP A 159 -0.53 3.88 16.09
CA ASP A 159 0.84 3.75 16.54
C ASP A 159 1.74 3.64 15.30
N SER A 160 2.48 4.70 15.01
CA SER A 160 3.40 4.70 13.87
C SER A 160 4.59 3.75 14.07
N LEU A 161 4.90 3.35 15.31
CA LEU A 161 5.97 2.43 15.63
C LEU A 161 5.50 0.97 15.54
N GLU A 162 4.32 0.68 16.09
CA GLU A 162 3.78 -0.69 16.17
C GLU A 162 2.82 -1.04 15.02
N GLY A 163 2.35 -0.04 14.26
CA GLY A 163 1.36 -0.23 13.20
C GLY A 163 -0.03 -0.60 13.72
N GLU A 164 -0.30 -0.40 15.01
CA GLU A 164 -1.56 -0.75 15.66
C GLU A 164 -2.57 0.40 15.63
N LEU A 165 -3.86 0.03 15.59
CA LEU A 165 -4.96 0.97 15.83
C LEU A 165 -5.18 1.06 17.34
N ILE A 166 -4.81 2.18 17.94
CA ILE A 166 -4.97 2.44 19.37
C ILE A 166 -6.31 3.13 19.58
N PRO A 167 -7.30 2.53 20.26
CA PRO A 167 -8.52 3.26 20.61
C PRO A 167 -8.19 4.41 21.56
N TYR A 168 -8.87 5.54 21.40
CA TYR A 168 -8.83 6.62 22.40
C TYR A 168 -9.64 6.28 23.65
#